data_AF-E1QUJ7-F1
#
_entry.id   AF-E1QUJ7-F1
#
_cell.length_a   1.000
_cell.length_b   1.000
_cell.length_c   1.000
_cell.angle_alpha   90.00
_cell.angle_beta   90.00
_cell.angle_gamma   90.00
#
_symmetry.space_group_name_H-M   'P 1'
#
loop_
_entity.id
_entity.type
_entity.pdbx_description
1 polymer ?
#
loop_
_entity_poly.entity_id
_entity_poly.type
_entity_poly.pdbx_seq_one_letter_code
_entity_poly.pdbx_strand_id
1 'polypeptide(L)'
;MNSRKISDPLILKLVVIKELNRLGGVSINEFPSLISKITQHLNSMGYSISPGDVIHLLDVISISNDKVTLSNEGLHYLRTIEILANNITKTS
;
A
#
# COMPACT_ATOMS: atom_id res chain seq x y z
N MET A 1 17.23 -8.53 -18.45
CA MET A 1 16.08 -7.60 -18.45
C MET A 1 14.97 -8.30 -17.66
N ASN A 2 14.84 -8.01 -16.37
CA ASN A 2 13.86 -8.69 -15.51
C ASN A 2 12.46 -8.28 -15.96
N SER A 3 11.63 -9.26 -16.31
CA SER A 3 10.23 -9.05 -16.65
C SER A 3 9.51 -8.51 -15.42
N ARG A 4 9.17 -7.23 -15.47
CA ARG A 4 8.39 -6.56 -14.42
C ARG A 4 7.03 -7.27 -14.34
N LYS A 5 6.75 -7.90 -13.21
CA LYS A 5 5.43 -8.50 -13.02
C LYS A 5 4.45 -7.37 -12.74
N ILE A 6 3.30 -7.38 -13.44
CA ILE A 6 2.19 -6.42 -13.24
C ILE A 6 1.78 -6.32 -11.77
N SER A 7 2.09 -7.37 -10.97
CA SER A 7 1.85 -7.44 -9.54
C SER A 7 2.66 -6.48 -8.67
N ASP A 8 3.81 -5.96 -9.10
CA ASP A 8 4.74 -5.27 -8.19
C ASP A 8 4.16 -3.94 -7.65
N PRO A 9 3.60 -3.03 -8.48
CA PRO A 9 2.92 -1.84 -7.96
C PRO A 9 1.67 -2.15 -7.15
N LEU A 10 0.99 -3.27 -7.46
CA LEU A 10 -0.16 -3.72 -6.68
C LEU A 10 0.28 -4.12 -5.25
N ILE A 11 1.38 -4.85 -5.11
CA ILE A 11 1.93 -5.22 -3.79
C ILE A 11 2.31 -3.98 -2.98
N LEU A 12 2.93 -2.98 -3.62
CA LEU A 12 3.20 -1.68 -2.97
C LEU A 12 1.91 -1.06 -2.43
N LYS A 13 0.85 -0.93 -3.25
CA LYS A 13 -0.44 -0.40 -2.80
C LYS A 13 -0.97 -1.16 -1.58
N LEU A 14 -0.99 -2.49 -1.67
CA LEU A 14 -1.58 -3.34 -0.62
C LEU A 14 -0.86 -3.18 0.72
N VAL A 15 0.47 -3.10 0.71
CA VAL A 15 1.25 -2.89 1.93
C VAL A 15 1.02 -1.48 2.49
N VAL A 16 1.01 -0.45 1.64
CA VAL A 16 0.71 0.93 2.09
C VAL A 16 -0.69 1.02 2.67
N ILE A 17 -1.70 0.41 2.05
CA ILE A 17 -3.08 0.39 2.56
C ILE A 17 -3.12 -0.20 3.97
N LYS A 18 -2.48 -1.36 4.15
CA LYS A 18 -2.43 -2.04 5.46
C LYS A 18 -1.72 -1.21 6.52
N GLU A 19 -0.57 -0.61 6.18
CA GLU A 19 0.20 0.20 7.13
C GLU A 19 -0.55 1.48 7.53
N LEU A 20 -1.14 2.20 6.57
CA LEU A 20 -1.94 3.39 6.87
C LEU A 20 -3.17 3.05 7.71
N ASN A 21 -3.83 1.92 7.45
CA ASN A 21 -4.94 1.44 8.28
C ASN A 21 -4.48 1.15 9.71
N ARG A 22 -3.38 0.41 9.88
CA ARG A 22 -2.82 0.04 11.18
C ARG A 22 -2.42 1.26 12.02
N LEU A 23 -1.87 2.29 11.38
CA LEU A 23 -1.42 3.52 12.03
C LEU A 23 -2.56 4.54 12.24
N GLY A 24 -3.70 4.37 11.58
CA GLY A 24 -4.75 5.40 11.51
C GLY A 24 -4.31 6.64 10.72
N GLY A 25 -3.31 6.51 9.85
CA GLY A 25 -2.64 7.57 9.10
C GLY A 25 -1.34 8.07 9.73
N VAL A 26 -0.60 8.88 8.98
CA VAL A 26 0.70 9.46 9.38
C VAL A 26 0.74 10.95 9.04
N SER A 27 1.64 11.73 9.64
CA SER A 27 1.83 13.11 9.20
C SER A 27 2.40 13.16 7.77
N ILE A 28 2.13 14.24 7.03
CA ILE A 28 2.64 14.44 5.68
C ILE A 28 4.17 14.46 5.64
N ASN A 29 4.82 14.91 6.70
CA ASN A 29 6.28 14.95 6.83
C ASN A 29 6.89 13.55 7.07
N GLU A 30 6.15 12.64 7.71
CA GLU A 30 6.60 11.27 7.96
C GLU A 30 6.29 10.32 6.78
N PHE A 31 5.33 10.69 5.94
CA PHE A 31 4.87 9.85 4.84
C PHE A 31 6.00 9.43 3.86
N PRO A 32 6.92 10.31 3.41
CA PRO A 32 8.05 9.89 2.58
C PRO A 32 8.94 8.84 3.24
N SER A 33 9.17 8.96 4.56
CA SER A 33 9.97 7.99 5.32
C SER A 33 9.27 6.64 5.41
N LEU A 34 7.95 6.62 5.61
CA LEU A 34 7.14 5.40 5.56
C LEU A 34 7.25 4.71 4.20
N ILE A 35 7.06 5.45 3.10
CA ILE A 35 7.15 4.91 1.74
C ILE A 35 8.55 4.38 1.45
N SER A 36 9.61 5.08 1.86
CA SER A 36 10.98 4.61 1.70
C SER A 36 11.20 3.27 2.42
N LYS A 37 10.75 3.14 3.67
CA LYS A 37 10.87 1.89 4.44
C LYS A 37 10.13 0.73 3.79
N ILE A 38 8.88 0.95 3.36
CA ILE A 38 8.08 -0.06 2.66
C ILE A 38 8.76 -0.49 1.36
N THR A 39 9.23 0.47 0.56
CA THR A 39 9.90 0.21 -0.72
C THR A 39 11.18 -0.59 -0.54
N GLN A 40 12.02 -0.21 0.43
CA GLN A 40 13.24 -0.95 0.77
C GLN A 40 12.94 -2.38 1.21
N HIS A 41 11.92 -2.55 2.06
CA HIS A 41 11.49 -3.87 2.51
C HIS A 41 11.01 -4.74 1.34
N LEU A 42 10.13 -4.22 0.49
CA LEU A 42 9.63 -4.96 -0.68
C LEU A 42 10.75 -5.32 -1.66
N ASN A 43 11.69 -4.40 -1.90
CA ASN A 43 12.87 -4.68 -2.73
C ASN A 43 13.74 -5.79 -2.13
N SER A 44 13.91 -5.82 -0.79
CA SER A 44 14.63 -6.90 -0.11
C SER A 44 13.93 -8.27 -0.21
N MET A 45 12.61 -8.28 -0.44
CA MET A 45 11.82 -9.49 -0.67
C MET A 45 11.78 -9.93 -2.15
N GLY A 46 12.47 -9.20 -3.04
CA GLY A 46 12.56 -9.54 -4.46
C GLY A 46 11.52 -8.88 -5.36
N TYR A 47 10.68 -7.98 -4.84
CA TYR A 47 9.84 -7.11 -5.68
C TYR A 47 10.70 -6.04 -6.35
N SER A 48 10.32 -5.57 -7.55
CA SER A 48 11.05 -4.52 -8.26
C SER A 48 10.31 -3.19 -8.18
N ILE A 49 10.30 -2.58 -6.99
CA ILE A 49 9.64 -1.30 -6.73
C ILE A 49 10.59 -0.14 -7.07
N SER A 50 10.16 0.67 -8.03
CA SER A 50 10.83 1.89 -8.45
C SER A 50 10.22 3.13 -7.77
N PRO A 51 10.96 4.23 -7.65
CA PRO A 51 10.41 5.49 -7.11
C PRO A 51 9.16 5.98 -7.84
N GLY A 52 9.06 5.73 -9.16
CA GLY A 52 7.90 6.13 -9.96
C GLY A 52 6.62 5.37 -9.59
N ASP A 53 6.74 4.19 -8.98
CA ASP A 53 5.58 3.37 -8.64
C ASP A 53 4.75 3.97 -7.48
N VAL A 54 5.30 4.96 -6.77
CA VAL A 54 4.60 5.72 -5.73
C VAL A 54 3.39 6.48 -6.31
N ILE A 55 3.37 6.78 -7.61
CA ILE A 55 2.20 7.41 -8.27
C ILE A 55 0.93 6.55 -8.16
N HIS A 56 1.12 5.24 -8.04
CA HIS A 56 0.02 4.29 -7.87
C HIS A 56 -0.61 4.35 -6.48
N LEU A 57 -0.11 5.18 -5.56
CA LEU A 57 -0.72 5.40 -4.25
C LEU A 57 -1.77 6.53 -4.26
N LEU A 58 -1.79 7.37 -5.30
CA LEU A 58 -2.64 8.57 -5.33
C LEU A 58 -4.14 8.27 -5.30
N ASP A 59 -4.57 7.08 -5.75
CA ASP A 59 -5.96 6.66 -5.67
C ASP A 59 -6.35 6.16 -4.25
N VAL A 60 -5.39 5.65 -3.47
CA VAL A 60 -5.66 4.99 -2.19
C VAL A 60 -5.37 5.86 -0.96
N ILE A 61 -4.75 7.02 -1.14
CA ILE A 61 -4.46 7.97 -0.04
C ILE A 61 -5.35 9.21 -0.11
N SER A 62 -5.60 9.79 1.05
CA SER A 62 -6.21 11.12 1.22
C SER A 62 -5.29 11.97 2.08
N ILE A 63 -5.19 13.25 1.76
CA ILE A 63 -4.39 14.22 2.51
C ILE A 63 -5.32 15.29 3.04
N SER A 64 -5.38 15.43 4.37
CA SER A 64 -6.19 16.45 5.06
C SER A 64 -5.53 16.82 6.38
N ASN A 65 -5.48 18.12 6.69
CA ASN A 65 -4.91 18.66 7.93
C ASN A 65 -3.51 18.09 8.25
N ASP A 66 -2.59 18.16 7.29
CA ASP A 66 -1.21 17.64 7.38
C ASP A 66 -1.10 16.14 7.72
N LYS A 67 -2.17 15.39 7.50
CA LYS A 67 -2.25 13.96 7.74
C LYS A 67 -2.56 13.21 6.45
N VAL A 68 -1.80 12.16 6.20
CA VAL A 68 -2.04 11.20 5.13
C VAL A 68 -2.79 10.00 5.71
N THR A 69 -4.00 9.75 5.22
CA THR A 69 -4.86 8.62 5.59
C THR A 69 -5.26 7.82 4.36
N LEU A 70 -6.04 6.76 4.54
CA LEU A 70 -6.70 6.12 3.40
C LEU A 70 -7.76 7.03 2.78
N SER A 71 -7.87 6.98 1.46
CA SER A 71 -9.03 7.49 0.73
C SER A 71 -10.23 6.53 0.88
N ASN A 72 -11.38 6.94 0.36
CA ASN A 72 -12.54 6.05 0.25
C ASN A 72 -12.23 4.81 -0.59
N GLU A 73 -11.47 4.95 -1.68
CA GLU A 73 -11.00 3.83 -2.50
C GLU A 73 -10.02 2.94 -1.74
N GLY A 74 -9.09 3.53 -0.97
CA GLY A 74 -8.19 2.78 -0.10
C GLY A 74 -8.94 1.93 0.94
N LEU A 75 -9.99 2.48 1.55
CA LEU A 75 -10.87 1.76 2.47
C LEU A 75 -11.68 0.66 1.76
N HIS A 76 -12.15 0.91 0.53
CA HIS A 76 -12.86 -0.08 -0.27
C HIS A 76 -11.96 -1.27 -0.62
N TYR A 77 -10.70 -1.01 -1.00
CA TYR A 77 -9.72 -2.05 -1.29
C TYR A 77 -9.38 -2.86 -0.05
N LEU A 78 -9.18 -2.19 1.10
CA LEU A 78 -8.97 -2.87 2.37
C LEU A 78 -10.09 -3.88 2.68
N ARG A 79 -11.35 -3.44 2.60
CA ARG A 79 -12.52 -4.30 2.82
C ARG A 79 -12.57 -5.47 1.84
N THR A 80 -12.26 -5.21 0.57
CA THR A 80 -12.21 -6.26 -0.46
C THR A 80 -11.18 -7.33 -0.13
N ILE A 81 -9.99 -6.93 0.32
CA ILE A 81 -8.92 -7.86 0.74
C ILE A 81 -9.36 -8.67 1.96
N GLU A 82 -10.01 -8.04 2.95
CA GLU A 82 -10.51 -8.72 4.15
C GLU A 82 -11.58 -9.77 3.80
N ILE A 83 -12.51 -9.45 2.91
CA ILE A 83 -13.52 -10.40 2.41
C ILE A 83 -12.84 -11.60 1.72
N LEU A 84 -11.90 -11.33 0.82
CA LEU A 84 -11.18 -12.39 0.11
C LEU A 84 -10.39 -13.28 1.07
N ALA A 85 -9.67 -12.69 2.03
CA ALA A 85 -8.91 -13.44 3.03
C ALA A 85 -9.82 -14.32 3.90
N ASN A 86 -10.93 -13.76 4.39
CA ASN A 86 -11.89 -14.48 5.23
C ASN A 86 -12.62 -15.60 4.49
N ASN A 87 -12.85 -15.44 3.18
CA ASN A 87 -13.47 -16.49 2.39
C ASN A 87 -12.50 -17.64 2.10
N ILE A 88 -11.22 -17.35 1.86
CA ILE A 88 -10.19 -18.39 1.68
C ILE A 88 -10.02 -19.20 2.97
N THR A 89 -9.95 -18.55 4.13
CA THR A 89 -9.75 -19.22 5.42
C THR A 89 -10.98 -20.01 5.89
N LYS A 90 -12.19 -19.68 5.43
CA LYS A 90 -13.41 -20.46 5.70
C LYS A 90 -13.53 -21.72 4.84
N THR A 91 -12.85 -21.77 3.70
CA THR A 91 -12.79 -22.94 2.81
C THR A 91 -11.58 -23.84 3.04
N SER A 92 -10.71 -23.47 3.99
CA SER A 92 -9.53 -24.25 4.42
C SER A 92 -9.84 -25.02 5.69
#